data_AF-A0A8K0N746-F1
#
_entry.id   AF-A0A8K0N746-F1
#
_cell.length_a   1.000
_cell.length_b   1.000
_cell.length_c   1.000
_cell.angle_alpha   90.00
_cell.angle_beta   90.00
_cell.angle_gamma   90.00
#
_symmetry.space_group_name_H-M   'P 1'
#
loop_
_entity.id
_entity.type
_entity.pdbx_description
1 polymer ?
#
loop_
_entity_poly.entity_id
_entity_poly.type
_entity_poly.pdbx_seq_one_letter_code
_entity_poly.pdbx_strand_id
1 'polypeptide(L)'
;MTSAAESITESLRRTCQLMVQEVERSANTLATFEESTSVLKKAEGEYKGHCSLLMRTHHLLSTMQCQDVIDGRAGLLKLQRNLFAAIKAGEGFAQGKICVGELEIVEITKFQSIWSCISSEDKSKGATFFKPVGLPDGFFSLGHYAQTNDQPLHGFVLAARESFDCNMADLPALQKPIDYMLVWSSNIWNDDNCYGCGYFWLPSPPEHYKAVGFVVTKEPQKPSLDEVRCVRADLTNECETHGLILNTESRNSEVPFRVWSTRPSDRGMWGKGVSVGTFFCSTARSSDYRPNIFCLKNVNFSLHAMPNLEQIHALIKHYGPTVFFHPKEIYLPSSVSWFFKNGATLYKRGESVGEGIDANGSNLPRGGANDGSYWIDLPDDNKNSYVKHGNLESAQLYAHVKAALGGTFTDIAMWVFCPFNGPATIKIGPVNISLDKIGQHVGDWEHFTLRISNFTGELWTIYYSQHSGGEWVDTPSLEFIQGNKAVVYSSKSGHASFPHPGNYLQGSQTLGIGVRNDATQSKLVLDSSVNYQIIAAEYLGSIVTEPPWLQYMREWGPTIIYNSRSELEKILGYLPLNLRFSVENIFDKLPMELYGEEGPTGPKEKNNWEGDERG
;
A
#
# COMPACT_ATOMS: atom_id res chain seq x y z
N MET A 1 87.09 24.93 57.14
CA MET A 1 86.85 25.01 55.68
C MET A 1 86.48 23.68 55.01
N THR A 2 86.40 22.56 55.75
CA THR A 2 86.19 21.22 55.17
C THR A 2 84.72 20.74 55.13
N SER A 3 83.83 21.15 56.04
CA SER A 3 82.43 20.66 56.04
C SER A 3 81.52 21.28 54.97
N ALA A 4 81.83 22.50 54.50
CA ALA A 4 81.06 23.17 53.46
C ALA A 4 81.28 22.57 52.07
N ALA A 5 82.50 22.09 51.78
CA ALA A 5 82.84 21.47 50.50
C ALA A 5 82.24 20.06 50.34
N GLU A 6 82.21 19.26 51.41
CA GLU A 6 81.56 17.94 51.40
C GLU A 6 80.04 18.05 51.23
N SER A 7 79.39 19.00 51.90
CA SER A 7 77.94 19.26 51.77
C SER A 7 77.54 19.66 50.34
N ILE A 8 78.33 20.52 49.69
CA ILE A 8 78.09 20.92 48.29
C ILE A 8 78.27 19.73 47.34
N THR A 9 79.29 18.89 47.58
CA THR A 9 79.57 17.72 46.74
C THR A 9 78.49 16.65 46.88
N GLU A 10 78.00 16.39 48.09
CA GLU A 10 76.88 15.46 48.37
C GLU A 10 75.58 15.97 47.71
N SER A 11 75.31 17.27 47.80
CA SER A 11 74.14 17.91 47.19
C SER A 11 74.18 17.87 45.65
N LEU A 12 75.34 18.13 45.04
CA LEU A 12 75.56 17.97 43.60
C LEU A 12 75.38 16.51 43.16
N ARG A 13 75.86 15.55 43.96
CA ARG A 13 75.72 14.12 43.66
C ARG A 13 74.26 13.66 43.70
N ARG A 14 73.49 14.10 44.71
CA ARG A 14 72.04 13.86 44.79
C ARG A 14 71.29 14.52 43.63
N THR A 15 71.63 15.75 43.29
CA THR A 15 70.99 16.48 42.18
C THR A 15 71.28 15.78 40.85
N CYS A 16 72.52 15.33 40.61
CA CYS A 16 72.86 14.52 39.43
C CYS A 16 72.07 13.20 39.39
N GLN A 17 71.93 12.49 40.52
CA GLN A 17 71.14 11.26 40.57
C GLN A 17 69.66 11.48 40.25
N LEU A 18 69.07 12.56 40.76
CA LEU A 18 67.69 12.93 40.45
C LEU A 18 67.52 13.31 38.98
N MET A 19 68.48 14.05 38.40
CA MET A 19 68.45 14.37 36.98
C MET A 19 68.58 13.13 36.09
N VAL A 20 69.42 12.17 36.47
CA VAL A 20 69.55 10.89 35.74
C VAL A 20 68.24 10.09 35.82
N GLN A 21 67.62 10.00 37.00
CA GLN A 21 66.32 9.34 37.14
C GLN A 21 65.21 10.02 36.32
N GLU A 22 65.21 11.35 36.25
CA GLU A 22 64.20 12.09 35.47
C GLU A 22 64.41 11.94 33.97
N VAL A 23 65.66 11.84 33.50
CA VAL A 23 66.00 11.53 32.11
C VAL A 23 65.57 10.10 31.76
N GLU A 24 65.82 9.12 32.63
CA GLU A 24 65.36 7.74 32.45
C GLU A 24 63.83 7.64 32.43
N ARG A 25 63.15 8.37 33.33
CA ARG A 25 61.68 8.45 33.37
C ARG A 25 61.10 9.06 32.10
N SER A 26 61.73 10.12 31.59
CA SER A 26 61.34 10.78 30.35
C SER A 26 61.58 9.88 29.13
N ALA A 27 62.70 9.15 29.09
CA ALA A 27 63.00 8.18 28.04
C ALA A 27 61.98 7.02 28.01
N ASN A 28 61.61 6.49 29.18
CA ASN A 28 60.58 5.46 29.27
C ASN A 28 59.21 5.99 28.81
N THR A 29 58.84 7.22 29.20
CA THR A 29 57.57 7.83 28.77
C THR A 29 57.52 8.05 27.26
N LEU A 30 58.65 8.44 26.66
CA LEU A 30 58.76 8.62 25.21
C LEU A 30 58.60 7.28 24.47
N ALA A 31 59.23 6.21 24.97
CA ALA A 31 59.07 4.87 24.43
C ALA A 31 57.61 4.39 24.48
N THR A 32 56.89 4.63 25.59
CA THR A 32 55.46 4.29 25.69
C THR A 32 54.60 5.09 24.70
N PHE A 33 54.97 6.34 24.43
CA PHE A 33 54.25 7.21 23.48
C PHE A 33 54.48 6.78 22.02
N GLU A 34 55.70 6.37 21.68
CA GLU A 34 56.01 5.79 20.36
C GLU A 34 55.28 4.46 20.15
N GLU A 35 55.23 3.60 21.16
CA GLU A 35 54.47 2.34 21.11
C GLU A 35 52.96 2.59 20.94
N SER A 36 52.40 3.54 21.70
CA SER A 36 50.98 3.93 21.57
C SER A 36 50.66 4.53 20.19
N THR A 37 51.58 5.31 19.63
CA THR A 37 51.44 5.91 18.28
C THR A 37 51.50 4.83 17.19
N SER A 38 52.35 3.82 17.37
CA SER A 38 52.41 2.63 16.51
C SER A 38 51.10 1.85 16.52
N VAL A 39 50.54 1.60 17.71
CA VAL A 39 49.25 0.89 17.87
C VAL A 39 48.10 1.67 17.23
N LEU A 40 48.06 3.00 17.41
CA LEU A 40 47.03 3.85 16.80
C LEU A 40 47.11 3.85 15.26
N LYS A 41 48.32 3.92 14.69
CA LYS A 41 48.50 3.82 13.22
C LYS A 41 48.06 2.46 12.69
N LYS A 42 48.29 1.38 13.43
CA LYS A 42 47.82 0.04 13.07
C LYS A 42 46.29 -0.04 13.11
N ALA A 43 45.66 0.49 14.16
CA ALA A 43 44.20 0.55 14.28
C ALA A 43 43.55 1.42 13.19
N GLU A 44 44.16 2.55 12.81
CA GLU A 44 43.70 3.37 11.69
C GLU A 44 43.80 2.61 10.34
N GLY A 45 44.87 1.84 10.15
CA GLY A 45 45.03 0.97 8.99
C GLY A 45 43.96 -0.13 8.92
N GLU A 46 43.67 -0.77 10.04
CA GLU A 46 42.60 -1.78 10.17
C GLU A 46 41.22 -1.15 9.94
N TYR A 47 40.96 0.04 10.48
CA TYR A 47 39.71 0.78 10.26
C TYR A 47 39.52 1.17 8.79
N LYS A 48 40.55 1.70 8.12
CA LYS A 48 40.51 1.96 6.66
C LYS A 48 40.30 0.67 5.87
N GLY A 49 40.91 -0.43 6.31
CA GLY A 49 40.68 -1.77 5.78
C GLY A 49 39.22 -2.17 5.87
N HIS A 50 38.61 -2.05 7.06
CA HIS A 50 37.19 -2.33 7.31
C HIS A 50 36.26 -1.41 6.53
N CYS A 51 36.53 -0.11 6.42
CA CYS A 51 35.75 0.80 5.57
C CYS A 51 35.84 0.41 4.10
N SER A 52 37.03 0.01 3.61
CA SER A 52 37.17 -0.47 2.23
C SER A 52 36.43 -1.79 2.01
N LEU A 53 36.43 -2.68 3.02
CA LEU A 53 35.71 -3.94 3.00
C LEU A 53 34.20 -3.68 3.01
N LEU A 54 33.72 -2.77 3.85
CA LEU A 54 32.32 -2.36 3.93
C LEU A 54 31.85 -1.71 2.64
N MET A 55 32.66 -0.85 2.02
CA MET A 55 32.37 -0.25 0.71
C MET A 55 32.37 -1.29 -0.41
N ARG A 56 33.28 -2.27 -0.37
CA ARG A 56 33.29 -3.40 -1.30
C ARG A 56 32.11 -4.32 -1.08
N THR A 57 31.72 -4.61 0.16
CA THR A 57 30.55 -5.42 0.53
C THR A 57 29.26 -4.70 0.17
N HIS A 58 29.17 -3.38 0.38
CA HIS A 58 28.05 -2.55 -0.05
C HIS A 58 27.97 -2.49 -1.58
N HIS A 59 29.11 -2.35 -2.27
CA HIS A 59 29.14 -2.43 -3.71
C HIS A 59 28.75 -3.84 -4.19
N LEU A 60 29.23 -4.90 -3.53
CA LEU A 60 28.87 -6.28 -3.85
C LEU A 60 27.38 -6.53 -3.61
N LEU A 61 26.82 -6.08 -2.49
CA LEU A 61 25.40 -6.16 -2.15
C LEU A 61 24.55 -5.33 -3.13
N SER A 62 25.01 -4.15 -3.53
CA SER A 62 24.36 -3.32 -4.56
C SER A 62 24.42 -3.97 -5.93
N THR A 63 25.56 -4.56 -6.32
CA THR A 63 25.67 -5.33 -7.56
C THR A 63 24.94 -6.66 -7.47
N MET A 64 24.82 -7.29 -6.30
CA MET A 64 24.03 -8.51 -6.10
C MET A 64 22.54 -8.18 -6.12
N GLN A 65 22.07 -7.11 -5.50
CA GLN A 65 20.70 -6.63 -5.66
C GLN A 65 20.40 -6.27 -7.12
N CYS A 66 21.34 -5.60 -7.81
CA CYS A 66 21.21 -5.31 -9.24
C CYS A 66 21.22 -6.59 -10.08
N GLN A 67 22.10 -7.54 -9.76
CA GLN A 67 22.23 -8.81 -10.46
C GLN A 67 21.09 -9.77 -10.13
N ASP A 68 20.48 -9.73 -8.95
CA ASP A 68 19.28 -10.48 -8.57
C ASP A 68 18.03 -9.85 -9.21
N VAL A 69 18.03 -8.53 -9.44
CA VAL A 69 17.03 -7.83 -10.27
C VAL A 69 17.22 -8.13 -11.77
N ILE A 70 18.46 -8.28 -12.24
CA ILE A 70 18.81 -8.61 -13.64
C ILE A 70 18.68 -10.13 -13.92
N ASP A 71 19.01 -10.98 -12.97
CA ASP A 71 18.86 -12.45 -13.01
C ASP A 71 17.41 -12.82 -12.69
N GLY A 72 16.73 -12.02 -11.88
CA GLY A 72 15.27 -11.94 -11.81
C GLY A 72 14.67 -11.67 -13.18
N ARG A 73 15.18 -10.68 -13.93
CA ARG A 73 14.81 -10.44 -15.34
C ARG A 73 15.16 -11.62 -16.28
N ALA A 74 16.23 -12.38 -16.02
CA ALA A 74 16.64 -13.53 -16.84
C ALA A 74 15.82 -14.80 -16.55
N GLY A 75 15.41 -15.03 -15.30
CA GLY A 75 14.44 -16.06 -14.89
C GLY A 75 13.01 -15.71 -15.31
N LEU A 76 12.67 -14.41 -15.32
CA LEU A 76 11.43 -13.88 -15.89
C LEU A 76 11.26 -14.32 -17.36
N LEU A 77 12.31 -14.31 -18.18
CA LEU A 77 12.24 -14.59 -19.63
C LEU A 77 11.69 -15.98 -20.03
N LYS A 78 11.72 -16.99 -19.15
CA LYS A 78 11.19 -18.34 -19.46
C LYS A 78 9.75 -18.55 -19.00
N LEU A 79 9.35 -17.97 -17.87
CA LEU A 79 7.96 -17.94 -17.38
C LEU A 79 7.11 -16.85 -18.05
N GLN A 80 7.75 -15.75 -18.49
CA GLN A 80 7.16 -14.71 -19.34
C GLN A 80 6.68 -15.26 -20.68
N ARG A 81 7.20 -16.37 -21.24
CA ARG A 81 6.76 -16.82 -22.56
C ARG A 81 5.28 -17.20 -22.65
N ASN A 82 4.71 -17.82 -21.61
CA ASN A 82 3.29 -18.18 -21.60
C ASN A 82 2.40 -16.97 -21.27
N LEU A 83 2.85 -16.10 -20.37
CA LEU A 83 2.17 -14.83 -20.06
C LEU A 83 2.19 -13.89 -21.28
N PHE A 84 3.34 -13.72 -21.95
CA PHE A 84 3.46 -12.95 -23.20
C PHE A 84 2.70 -13.58 -24.36
N ALA A 85 2.58 -14.91 -24.44
CA ALA A 85 1.76 -15.56 -25.46
C ALA A 85 0.26 -15.29 -25.26
N ALA A 86 -0.24 -15.38 -24.02
CA ALA A 86 -1.62 -15.02 -23.67
C ALA A 86 -1.87 -13.50 -23.77
N ILE A 87 -0.91 -12.67 -23.35
CA ILE A 87 -0.95 -11.22 -23.50
C ILE A 87 -1.01 -10.82 -24.99
N LYS A 88 -0.22 -11.48 -25.87
CA LYS A 88 -0.24 -11.22 -27.32
C LYS A 88 -1.51 -11.69 -28.04
N ALA A 89 -2.37 -12.48 -27.40
CA ALA A 89 -3.61 -12.96 -27.99
C ALA A 89 -4.78 -11.95 -27.84
N GLY A 90 -4.61 -10.87 -27.07
CA GLY A 90 -5.66 -9.86 -26.85
C GLY A 90 -5.54 -8.61 -27.73
N GLU A 91 -6.63 -7.85 -27.83
CA GLU A 91 -6.75 -6.71 -28.74
C GLU A 91 -6.31 -5.35 -28.15
N GLY A 92 -5.87 -5.27 -26.88
CA GLY A 92 -5.42 -3.99 -26.28
C GLY A 92 -4.67 -4.04 -24.93
N PHE A 93 -4.88 -5.06 -24.10
CA PHE A 93 -4.18 -5.19 -22.82
C PHE A 93 -2.65 -5.38 -22.97
N ALA A 94 -1.88 -4.69 -22.14
CA ALA A 94 -0.42 -4.77 -22.03
C ALA A 94 0.35 -4.45 -23.33
N GLN A 95 -0.18 -3.52 -24.16
CA GLN A 95 0.47 -3.05 -25.40
C GLN A 95 1.36 -1.81 -25.20
N GLY A 96 1.47 -1.29 -23.97
CA GLY A 96 2.25 -0.09 -23.63
C GLY A 96 1.56 1.24 -23.96
N LYS A 97 0.38 1.21 -24.58
CA LYS A 97 -0.41 2.39 -24.96
C LYS A 97 -1.89 2.12 -24.76
N ILE A 98 -2.65 3.15 -24.40
CA ILE A 98 -4.10 3.07 -24.20
C ILE A 98 -4.77 4.28 -24.84
N CYS A 99 -5.87 4.06 -25.56
CA CYS A 99 -6.68 5.14 -26.13
C CYS A 99 -7.86 5.50 -25.22
N VAL A 100 -7.82 6.69 -24.62
CA VAL A 100 -8.85 7.21 -23.69
C VAL A 100 -9.81 8.20 -24.37
N GLY A 101 -10.16 7.92 -25.63
CA GLY A 101 -10.94 8.80 -26.49
C GLY A 101 -10.07 9.45 -27.55
N GLU A 102 -10.02 10.78 -27.56
CA GLU A 102 -9.19 11.58 -28.49
C GLU A 102 -7.70 11.57 -28.12
N LEU A 103 -7.33 10.97 -26.99
CA LEU A 103 -5.96 10.88 -26.50
C LEU A 103 -5.47 9.44 -26.51
N GLU A 104 -4.30 9.23 -27.11
CA GLU A 104 -3.49 8.04 -26.86
C GLU A 104 -2.47 8.37 -25.78
N ILE A 105 -2.45 7.58 -24.72
CA ILE A 105 -1.59 7.78 -23.55
C ILE A 105 -0.58 6.64 -23.41
N VAL A 106 0.60 6.98 -22.89
CA VAL A 106 1.65 6.04 -22.51
C VAL A 106 2.15 6.31 -21.11
N GLU A 107 2.58 5.24 -20.45
CA GLU A 107 3.18 5.30 -19.12
C GLU A 107 4.69 5.56 -19.22
N ILE A 108 5.18 6.64 -18.59
CA ILE A 108 6.61 6.97 -18.51
C ILE A 108 7.12 6.71 -17.10
N THR A 109 8.01 5.74 -16.96
CA THR A 109 8.67 5.35 -15.70
C THR A 109 10.15 5.72 -15.65
N LYS A 110 10.65 6.41 -16.68
CA LYS A 110 12.04 6.89 -16.76
C LYS A 110 12.11 8.36 -16.40
N PHE A 111 12.99 8.67 -15.45
CA PHE A 111 13.01 9.96 -14.78
C PHE A 111 14.41 10.54 -14.64
N GLN A 112 14.52 11.85 -14.71
CA GLN A 112 15.70 12.63 -14.35
C GLN A 112 15.41 13.42 -13.07
N SER A 113 16.23 13.26 -12.03
CA SER A 113 16.08 14.03 -10.79
C SER A 113 16.38 15.51 -11.01
N ILE A 114 15.44 16.36 -10.60
CA ILE A 114 15.53 17.82 -10.69
C ILE A 114 15.89 18.40 -9.34
N TRP A 115 15.14 18.06 -8.29
CA TRP A 115 15.34 18.66 -6.99
C TRP A 115 14.97 17.68 -5.89
N SER A 116 15.73 17.69 -4.81
CA SER A 116 15.50 16.85 -3.64
C SER A 116 15.57 17.70 -2.39
N CYS A 117 14.55 17.56 -1.55
CA CYS A 117 14.51 18.10 -0.20
C CYS A 117 14.78 16.97 0.78
N ILE A 118 15.66 17.17 1.75
CA ILE A 118 15.92 16.22 2.83
C ILE A 118 15.42 16.85 4.14
N SER A 119 14.89 16.05 5.06
CA SER A 119 14.59 16.52 6.42
C SER A 119 15.82 16.46 7.31
N SER A 120 16.03 17.53 8.09
CA SER A 120 17.10 17.65 9.07
C SER A 120 16.95 16.64 10.21
N GLU A 121 15.71 16.29 10.57
CA GLU A 121 15.39 15.33 11.63
C GLU A 121 15.48 13.87 11.16
N ASP A 122 15.17 13.60 9.88
CA ASP A 122 15.14 12.26 9.31
C ASP A 122 15.36 12.31 7.80
N LYS A 123 16.50 11.78 7.34
CA LYS A 123 16.86 11.82 5.92
C LYS A 123 15.86 11.08 5.01
N SER A 124 15.07 10.17 5.57
CA SER A 124 14.03 9.42 4.85
C SER A 124 12.75 10.23 4.60
N LYS A 125 12.45 11.24 5.45
CA LYS A 125 11.24 12.08 5.35
C LYS A 125 11.34 13.24 4.36
N GLY A 126 12.25 13.12 3.40
CA GLY A 126 12.41 14.05 2.29
C GLY A 126 11.53 13.70 1.09
N ALA A 127 11.60 14.51 0.05
CA ALA A 127 10.96 14.22 -1.23
C ALA A 127 11.89 14.57 -2.39
N THR A 128 11.80 13.82 -3.48
CA THR A 128 12.51 14.09 -4.73
C THR A 128 11.52 14.30 -5.86
N PHE A 129 11.86 15.27 -6.72
CA PHE A 129 11.06 15.73 -7.85
C PHE A 129 11.80 15.44 -9.14
N PHE A 130 11.07 14.93 -10.12
CA PHE A 130 11.63 14.30 -11.29
C PHE A 130 10.95 14.77 -12.58
N LYS A 131 11.76 14.96 -13.63
CA LYS A 131 11.30 15.19 -14.99
C LYS A 131 11.20 13.85 -15.72
N PRO A 132 10.08 13.53 -16.39
CA PRO A 132 10.02 12.35 -17.26
C PRO A 132 10.96 12.53 -18.46
N VAL A 133 11.66 11.46 -18.84
CA VAL A 133 12.63 11.46 -19.95
C VAL A 133 12.42 10.25 -20.87
N GLY A 134 12.86 10.38 -22.12
CA GLY A 134 12.70 9.31 -23.12
C GLY A 134 11.25 9.15 -23.60
N LEU A 135 10.53 10.27 -23.75
CA LEU A 135 9.18 10.28 -24.31
C LEU A 135 9.21 9.76 -25.76
N PRO A 136 8.26 8.90 -26.16
CA PRO A 136 8.14 8.47 -27.55
C PRO A 136 7.82 9.64 -28.50
N ASP A 137 8.21 9.52 -29.77
CA ASP A 137 7.99 10.57 -30.76
C ASP A 137 6.50 10.95 -30.89
N GLY A 138 6.24 12.25 -30.84
CA GLY A 138 4.89 12.82 -30.91
C GLY A 138 4.10 12.80 -29.59
N PHE A 139 4.63 12.21 -28.52
CA PHE A 139 4.03 12.29 -27.18
C PHE A 139 4.57 13.47 -26.40
N PHE A 140 3.68 14.08 -25.61
CA PHE A 140 4.01 15.23 -24.76
C PHE A 140 3.79 14.89 -23.29
N SER A 141 4.66 15.42 -22.43
CA SER A 141 4.50 15.28 -20.98
C SER A 141 3.29 16.05 -20.47
N LEU A 142 2.61 15.50 -19.46
CA LEU A 142 1.49 16.14 -18.77
C LEU A 142 1.89 16.73 -17.41
N GLY A 143 3.11 16.48 -16.94
CA GLY A 143 3.59 16.97 -15.66
C GLY A 143 4.94 16.39 -15.25
N HIS A 144 5.37 16.70 -14.04
CA HIS A 144 6.53 16.12 -13.37
C HIS A 144 6.09 15.16 -12.27
N TYR A 145 6.99 14.26 -11.88
CA TYR A 145 6.76 13.26 -10.84
C TYR A 145 7.37 13.70 -9.51
N ALA A 146 6.78 13.26 -8.40
CA ALA A 146 7.34 13.43 -7.07
C ALA A 146 7.10 12.19 -6.22
N GLN A 147 8.06 11.87 -5.37
CA GLN A 147 7.98 10.75 -4.41
C GLN A 147 8.72 11.12 -3.13
N THR A 148 8.35 10.48 -2.02
CA THR A 148 9.10 10.48 -0.77
C THR A 148 10.44 9.76 -0.94
N ASN A 149 11.44 10.10 -0.12
CA ASN A 149 12.79 9.54 -0.21
C ASN A 149 12.97 8.24 0.58
N ASP A 150 11.92 7.75 1.25
CA ASP A 150 11.92 6.52 2.05
C ASP A 150 11.66 5.26 1.22
N GLN A 151 11.34 5.41 -0.06
CA GLN A 151 11.02 4.30 -0.97
C GLN A 151 11.90 4.32 -2.23
N PRO A 152 12.17 3.15 -2.85
CA PRO A 152 12.73 3.08 -4.20
C PRO A 152 11.83 3.80 -5.21
N LEU A 153 12.44 4.29 -6.30
CA LEU A 153 11.70 4.97 -7.36
C LEU A 153 10.65 4.03 -7.97
N HIS A 154 9.38 4.30 -7.68
CA HIS A 154 8.24 3.48 -8.10
C HIS A 154 7.04 4.37 -8.38
N GLY A 155 6.88 4.74 -9.65
CA GLY A 155 5.83 5.63 -10.09
C GLY A 155 5.90 5.88 -11.59
N PHE A 156 4.92 6.62 -12.08
CA PHE A 156 4.80 6.94 -13.49
C PHE A 156 4.30 8.36 -13.69
N VAL A 157 4.53 8.91 -14.88
CA VAL A 157 3.79 10.05 -15.41
C VAL A 157 3.23 9.67 -16.77
N LEU A 158 1.98 10.02 -17.04
CA LEU A 158 1.42 9.84 -18.36
C LEU A 158 1.96 10.88 -19.34
N ALA A 159 2.35 10.42 -20.52
CA ALA A 159 2.52 11.26 -21.69
C ALA A 159 1.37 10.99 -22.67
N ALA A 160 0.94 12.02 -23.39
CA ALA A 160 -0.20 11.94 -24.29
C ALA A 160 0.12 12.47 -25.69
N ARG A 161 -0.56 11.92 -26.68
CA ARG A 161 -0.68 12.50 -28.02
C ARG A 161 -2.12 12.45 -28.49
N GLU A 162 -2.43 13.25 -29.49
CA GLU A 162 -3.75 13.20 -30.13
C GLU A 162 -3.89 11.93 -30.96
N SER A 163 -5.04 11.27 -30.82
CA SER A 163 -5.40 10.11 -31.62
C SER A 163 -5.84 10.56 -33.02
N PHE A 164 -5.28 9.92 -34.05
CA PHE A 164 -5.57 10.25 -35.45
C PHE A 164 -7.00 9.91 -35.89
N ASP A 165 -7.71 9.07 -35.12
CA ASP A 165 -9.02 8.54 -35.47
C ASP A 165 -10.20 9.45 -35.03
N CYS A 166 -9.93 10.58 -34.36
CA CYS A 166 -10.94 11.38 -33.69
C CYS A 166 -10.95 12.86 -34.12
N ASN A 167 -10.96 13.13 -35.43
CA ASN A 167 -11.08 14.48 -35.98
C ASN A 167 -12.53 15.01 -35.95
N MET A 168 -13.13 15.14 -34.77
CA MET A 168 -14.54 15.58 -34.62
C MET A 168 -14.71 16.93 -33.88
N ALA A 169 -13.64 17.54 -33.36
CA ALA A 169 -13.71 18.78 -32.58
C ALA A 169 -12.95 19.93 -33.25
N ASP A 170 -13.50 21.15 -33.13
CA ASP A 170 -12.90 22.39 -33.67
C ASP A 170 -11.60 22.81 -32.95
N LEU A 171 -11.34 22.25 -31.76
CA LEU A 171 -10.18 22.54 -30.92
C LEU A 171 -9.34 21.28 -30.68
N PRO A 172 -7.99 21.37 -30.73
CA PRO A 172 -7.11 20.25 -30.43
C PRO A 172 -7.33 19.72 -29.00
N ALA A 173 -7.04 18.45 -28.78
CA ALA A 173 -7.16 17.83 -27.47
C ALA A 173 -6.02 18.29 -26.53
N LEU A 174 -4.86 18.63 -27.09
CA LEU A 174 -3.67 19.07 -26.37
C LEU A 174 -3.19 20.44 -26.83
N GLN A 175 -2.92 21.35 -25.89
CA GLN A 175 -2.42 22.69 -26.20
C GLN A 175 -1.28 23.10 -25.27
N LYS A 176 -0.34 23.91 -25.76
CA LYS A 176 0.70 24.52 -24.91
C LYS A 176 0.06 25.44 -23.86
N PRO A 177 0.60 25.51 -22.64
CA PRO A 177 0.23 26.58 -21.72
C PRO A 177 0.55 27.96 -22.32
N ILE A 178 -0.18 28.99 -21.89
CA ILE A 178 0.09 30.37 -22.30
C ILE A 178 1.21 31.02 -21.47
N ASP A 179 1.40 30.55 -20.23
CA ASP A 179 2.43 31.01 -19.30
C ASP A 179 2.59 29.99 -18.16
N TYR A 180 3.51 30.26 -17.23
CA TYR A 180 3.64 29.55 -15.95
C TYR A 180 3.51 30.50 -14.77
N MET A 181 2.74 30.10 -13.77
CA MET A 181 2.65 30.77 -12.48
C MET A 181 3.59 30.11 -11.48
N LEU A 182 4.47 30.90 -10.86
CA LEU A 182 5.31 30.41 -9.77
C LEU A 182 4.44 30.21 -8.52
N VAL A 183 4.36 28.98 -8.03
CA VAL A 183 3.58 28.63 -6.83
C VAL A 183 4.46 28.68 -5.60
N TRP A 184 5.69 28.16 -5.69
CA TRP A 184 6.63 28.13 -4.59
C TRP A 184 8.07 28.05 -5.10
N SER A 185 9.01 28.55 -4.32
CA SER A 185 10.44 28.43 -4.58
C SER A 185 11.24 28.28 -3.30
N SER A 186 12.26 27.42 -3.33
CA SER A 186 13.14 27.21 -2.18
C SER A 186 14.22 28.29 -2.04
N ASN A 187 14.33 29.23 -2.98
CA ASN A 187 15.27 30.36 -2.90
C ASN A 187 14.98 31.32 -1.74
N ILE A 188 13.81 31.20 -1.11
CA ILE A 188 13.47 31.89 0.14
C ILE A 188 14.26 31.28 1.32
N TRP A 189 14.89 30.11 1.14
CA TRP A 189 15.58 29.34 2.17
C TRP A 189 17.11 29.43 2.02
N ASN A 190 17.80 29.91 3.06
CA ASN A 190 19.22 29.71 3.28
C ASN A 190 19.41 28.54 4.28
N ASP A 191 18.96 27.33 3.91
CA ASP A 191 19.13 26.16 4.77
C ASP A 191 19.90 25.06 4.03
N ASP A 192 20.92 24.50 4.70
CA ASP A 192 21.92 23.57 4.13
C ASP A 192 21.34 22.19 3.77
N ASN A 193 20.03 21.99 3.95
CA ASN A 193 19.33 20.70 3.86
C ASN A 193 18.69 20.40 2.49
N CYS A 194 18.78 21.31 1.52
CA CYS A 194 18.29 21.11 0.15
C CYS A 194 19.45 21.22 -0.86
N TYR A 195 19.53 20.30 -1.83
CA TYR A 195 20.56 20.35 -2.87
C TYR A 195 20.22 21.38 -3.96
N GLY A 196 20.40 22.66 -3.63
CA GLY A 196 20.14 23.79 -4.53
C GLY A 196 18.70 24.30 -4.47
N CYS A 197 18.37 25.20 -5.41
CA CYS A 197 17.06 25.83 -5.48
C CYS A 197 16.07 25.03 -6.34
N GLY A 198 14.85 24.80 -5.83
CA GLY A 198 13.73 24.23 -6.57
C GLY A 198 12.64 25.29 -6.78
N TYR A 199 12.14 25.42 -8.00
CA TYR A 199 11.05 26.33 -8.37
C TYR A 199 9.87 25.53 -8.91
N PHE A 200 8.69 25.75 -8.35
CA PHE A 200 7.47 25.00 -8.62
C PHE A 200 6.50 25.84 -9.41
N TRP A 201 6.12 25.34 -10.58
CA TRP A 201 5.36 26.08 -11.57
C TRP A 201 4.03 25.37 -11.87
N LEU A 202 2.94 26.13 -11.85
CA LEU A 202 1.65 25.71 -12.36
C LEU A 202 1.51 26.23 -13.80
N PRO A 203 1.29 25.37 -14.80
CA PRO A 203 1.00 25.81 -16.16
C PRO A 203 -0.31 26.60 -16.19
N SER A 204 -0.32 27.77 -16.82
CA SER A 204 -1.53 28.56 -17.09
C SER A 204 -2.18 28.03 -18.36
N PRO A 205 -3.33 27.32 -18.28
CA PRO A 205 -3.98 26.77 -19.46
C PRO A 205 -4.62 27.88 -20.30
N PRO A 206 -4.67 27.75 -21.64
CA PRO A 206 -5.53 28.56 -22.50
C PRO A 206 -7.02 28.39 -22.17
N GLU A 207 -7.85 29.28 -22.69
CA GLU A 207 -9.31 29.17 -22.57
C GLU A 207 -9.82 27.81 -23.10
N HIS A 208 -10.74 27.16 -22.37
CA HIS A 208 -11.25 25.80 -22.61
C HIS A 208 -10.29 24.63 -22.33
N TYR A 209 -9.10 24.89 -21.79
CA TYR A 209 -8.16 23.84 -21.36
C TYR A 209 -7.97 23.85 -19.85
N LYS A 210 -7.41 22.76 -19.32
CA LYS A 210 -7.06 22.57 -17.92
C LYS A 210 -5.62 22.10 -17.78
N ALA A 211 -4.96 22.54 -16.72
CA ALA A 211 -3.68 21.99 -16.30
C ALA A 211 -3.92 20.67 -15.59
N VAL A 212 -3.10 19.68 -15.90
CA VAL A 212 -3.22 18.31 -15.36
C VAL A 212 -1.99 17.89 -14.58
N GLY A 213 -1.04 18.81 -14.35
CA GLY A 213 0.17 18.56 -13.58
C GLY A 213 1.06 19.78 -13.40
N PHE A 214 2.06 19.63 -12.54
CA PHE A 214 3.03 20.67 -12.16
C PHE A 214 4.38 20.44 -12.81
N VAL A 215 5.20 21.50 -12.86
CA VAL A 215 6.58 21.48 -13.39
C VAL A 215 7.53 22.01 -12.32
N VAL A 216 8.70 21.39 -12.20
CA VAL A 216 9.78 21.82 -11.30
C VAL A 216 11.03 22.17 -12.10
N THR A 217 11.70 23.26 -11.75
CA THR A 217 13.00 23.66 -12.33
C THR A 217 14.05 23.92 -11.26
N LYS A 218 15.32 23.82 -11.65
CA LYS A 218 16.48 24.18 -10.81
C LYS A 218 16.79 25.68 -10.81
N GLU A 219 16.32 26.38 -11.84
CA GLU A 219 16.64 27.78 -12.09
C GLU A 219 15.36 28.64 -12.06
N PRO A 220 15.45 29.94 -11.68
CA PRO A 220 14.29 30.82 -11.51
C PRO A 220 13.59 31.21 -12.82
N GLN A 221 14.17 30.91 -13.97
CA GLN A 221 13.59 31.20 -15.27
C GLN A 221 12.35 30.34 -15.49
N LYS A 222 11.33 30.94 -16.11
CA LYS A 222 10.10 30.23 -16.47
C LYS A 222 10.43 29.03 -17.36
N PRO A 223 9.76 27.88 -17.17
CA PRO A 223 9.91 26.74 -18.06
C PRO A 223 9.50 27.09 -19.49
N SER A 224 10.01 26.31 -20.45
CA SER A 224 9.54 26.42 -21.84
C SER A 224 8.05 26.10 -21.93
N LEU A 225 7.31 26.82 -22.79
CA LEU A 225 5.91 26.49 -23.10
C LEU A 225 5.77 25.11 -23.78
N ASP A 226 6.87 24.53 -24.25
CA ASP A 226 6.90 23.18 -24.80
C ASP A 226 7.07 22.07 -23.75
N GLU A 227 7.38 22.42 -22.50
CA GLU A 227 7.72 21.46 -21.43
C GLU A 227 6.57 20.48 -21.12
N VAL A 228 5.32 20.96 -21.13
CA VAL A 228 4.12 20.14 -20.91
C VAL A 228 2.97 20.57 -21.85
N ARG A 229 1.87 19.81 -21.85
CA ARG A 229 0.60 20.19 -22.49
C ARG A 229 -0.53 20.30 -21.48
N CYS A 230 -1.40 21.27 -21.71
CA CYS A 230 -2.72 21.34 -21.09
C CYS A 230 -3.72 20.53 -21.92
N VAL A 231 -4.77 20.06 -21.27
CA VAL A 231 -5.75 19.14 -21.87
C VAL A 231 -7.10 19.83 -21.97
N ARG A 232 -7.81 19.60 -23.08
CA ARG A 232 -9.14 20.19 -23.31
C ARG A 232 -10.10 19.78 -22.18
N ALA A 233 -10.91 20.72 -21.68
CA ALA A 233 -11.63 20.56 -20.41
C ALA A 233 -12.62 19.37 -20.39
N ASP A 234 -13.23 19.02 -21.52
CA ASP A 234 -14.15 17.88 -21.68
C ASP A 234 -13.47 16.51 -21.56
N LEU A 235 -12.16 16.46 -21.81
CA LEU A 235 -11.29 15.28 -21.68
C LEU A 235 -10.63 15.19 -20.29
N THR A 236 -11.06 16.03 -19.34
CA THR A 236 -10.56 16.03 -17.96
C THR A 236 -11.66 15.74 -16.95
N ASN A 237 -11.26 15.31 -15.75
CA ASN A 237 -12.17 15.06 -14.62
C ASN A 237 -11.58 15.62 -13.32
N GLU A 238 -12.42 15.90 -12.33
CA GLU A 238 -11.98 16.35 -11.02
C GLU A 238 -11.08 15.30 -10.35
N CYS A 239 -10.04 15.78 -9.67
CA CYS A 239 -9.16 14.98 -8.83
C CYS A 239 -9.08 15.56 -7.43
N GLU A 240 -8.69 14.73 -6.48
CA GLU A 240 -8.46 15.08 -5.08
C GLU A 240 -6.99 14.84 -4.70
N THR A 241 -6.55 15.52 -3.63
CA THR A 241 -5.26 15.22 -3.02
C THR A 241 -5.32 13.87 -2.32
N HIS A 242 -4.24 13.11 -2.43
CA HIS A 242 -4.06 11.82 -1.78
C HIS A 242 -2.59 11.69 -1.39
N GLY A 243 -2.26 11.05 -0.26
CA GLY A 243 -0.86 10.83 0.16
C GLY A 243 -0.01 12.10 0.26
N LEU A 244 0.23 12.59 1.48
CA LEU A 244 1.12 13.73 1.71
C LEU A 244 2.57 13.32 1.39
N ILE A 245 3.18 13.95 0.38
CA ILE A 245 4.57 13.69 -0.06
C ILE A 245 5.55 14.56 0.72
N LEU A 246 5.23 15.84 0.91
CA LEU A 246 6.11 16.78 1.60
C LEU A 246 5.28 17.78 2.41
N ASN A 247 5.70 18.05 3.64
CA ASN A 247 5.19 19.14 4.46
C ASN A 247 6.34 19.91 5.10
N THR A 248 6.37 21.22 4.88
CA THR A 248 7.43 22.11 5.37
C THR A 248 7.02 22.93 6.60
N GLU A 249 5.79 22.77 7.11
CA GLU A 249 5.27 23.55 8.23
C GLU A 249 6.05 23.40 9.54
N SER A 250 6.68 22.24 9.76
CA SER A 250 7.52 22.01 10.94
C SER A 250 8.83 22.80 10.93
N ARG A 251 9.18 23.48 9.82
CA ARG A 251 10.50 24.10 9.61
C ARG A 251 10.55 25.62 9.82
N ASN A 252 9.70 26.19 10.68
CA ASN A 252 9.66 27.64 10.97
C ASN A 252 9.53 28.55 9.72
N SER A 253 8.87 28.07 8.66
CA SER A 253 8.63 28.86 7.45
C SER A 253 7.48 29.86 7.64
N GLU A 254 7.67 31.14 7.25
CA GLU A 254 6.58 32.14 7.23
C GLU A 254 5.42 31.71 6.32
N VAL A 255 5.72 30.93 5.27
CA VAL A 255 4.75 30.40 4.29
C VAL A 255 4.80 28.87 4.32
N PRO A 256 3.69 28.18 4.67
CA PRO A 256 3.65 26.72 4.61
C PRO A 256 3.77 26.25 3.17
N PHE A 257 4.43 25.12 2.93
CA PHE A 257 4.44 24.47 1.63
C PHE A 257 4.15 22.98 1.81
N ARG A 258 3.19 22.50 1.03
CA ARG A 258 2.76 21.11 1.09
C ARG A 258 2.62 20.55 -0.32
N VAL A 259 3.00 19.29 -0.47
CA VAL A 259 2.93 18.54 -1.72
C VAL A 259 2.20 17.23 -1.45
N TRP A 260 1.25 16.90 -2.32
CA TRP A 260 0.47 15.67 -2.28
C TRP A 260 0.53 14.96 -3.62
N SER A 261 0.37 13.64 -3.60
CA SER A 261 -0.03 12.93 -4.81
C SER A 261 -1.49 13.28 -5.16
N THR A 262 -1.93 12.90 -6.36
CA THR A 262 -3.31 13.13 -6.79
C THR A 262 -3.96 11.86 -7.29
N ARG A 263 -5.27 11.75 -7.05
CA ARG A 263 -6.10 10.65 -7.58
C ARG A 263 -7.45 11.20 -8.07
N PRO A 264 -8.13 10.50 -9.00
CA PRO A 264 -9.48 10.88 -9.40
C PRO A 264 -10.45 10.97 -8.22
N SER A 265 -11.37 11.92 -8.23
CA SER A 265 -12.40 12.06 -7.20
C SER A 265 -13.52 11.01 -7.36
N ASP A 266 -13.89 10.73 -8.60
CA ASP A 266 -14.82 9.66 -8.95
C ASP A 266 -14.05 8.37 -9.26
N ARG A 267 -14.26 7.32 -8.47
CA ARG A 267 -13.51 6.06 -8.48
C ARG A 267 -14.43 4.87 -8.33
N GLY A 268 -13.90 3.69 -8.66
CA GLY A 268 -14.63 2.43 -8.73
C GLY A 268 -14.77 1.96 -10.16
N MET A 269 -15.52 0.87 -10.34
CA MET A 269 -15.67 0.16 -11.61
C MET A 269 -16.19 1.06 -12.74
N TRP A 270 -17.03 2.05 -12.41
CA TRP A 270 -17.63 2.98 -13.37
C TRP A 270 -16.93 4.33 -13.45
N GLY A 271 -15.92 4.56 -12.59
CA GLY A 271 -15.19 5.82 -12.52
C GLY A 271 -14.37 6.05 -13.79
N LYS A 272 -14.53 7.23 -14.39
CA LYS A 272 -13.87 7.57 -15.68
C LYS A 272 -12.55 8.30 -15.53
N GLY A 273 -12.20 8.74 -14.33
CA GLY A 273 -10.99 9.50 -14.09
C GLY A 273 -9.74 8.62 -14.21
N VAL A 274 -8.72 9.14 -14.89
CA VAL A 274 -7.43 8.48 -15.13
C VAL A 274 -6.34 9.33 -14.49
N SER A 275 -5.64 8.75 -13.52
CA SER A 275 -4.53 9.44 -12.84
C SER A 275 -3.37 9.69 -13.80
N VAL A 276 -2.84 10.92 -13.80
CA VAL A 276 -1.69 11.31 -14.61
C VAL A 276 -0.36 10.93 -13.96
N GLY A 277 -0.37 10.62 -12.65
CA GLY A 277 0.86 10.34 -11.90
C GLY A 277 1.68 11.59 -11.53
N THR A 278 1.06 12.78 -11.60
CA THR A 278 1.65 14.04 -11.11
C THR A 278 1.38 14.25 -9.62
N PHE A 279 1.97 15.30 -9.06
CA PHE A 279 1.65 15.84 -7.74
C PHE A 279 0.86 17.16 -7.81
N PHE A 280 0.27 17.56 -6.68
CA PHE A 280 -0.30 18.88 -6.42
C PHE A 280 0.51 19.56 -5.31
N CYS A 281 0.78 20.86 -5.44
CA CYS A 281 1.41 21.63 -4.37
C CYS A 281 0.67 22.95 -4.09
N SER A 282 0.72 23.39 -2.83
CA SER A 282 0.04 24.60 -2.36
C SER A 282 0.82 25.27 -1.24
N THR A 283 0.69 26.59 -1.16
CA THR A 283 1.25 27.45 -0.11
C THR A 283 0.22 28.01 0.87
N ALA A 284 -1.05 27.64 0.70
CA ALA A 284 -2.11 28.15 1.55
C ALA A 284 -2.16 27.39 2.90
N ARG A 285 -2.82 28.00 3.90
CA ARG A 285 -2.95 27.47 5.28
C ARG A 285 -4.24 26.68 5.56
N SER A 286 -5.25 26.75 4.69
CA SER A 286 -6.55 26.08 4.91
C SER A 286 -6.47 24.58 4.64
N SER A 287 -7.45 23.80 5.12
CA SER A 287 -7.59 22.36 4.88
C SER A 287 -8.45 22.03 3.66
N ASP A 288 -9.28 22.96 3.18
CA ASP A 288 -10.28 22.73 2.13
C ASP A 288 -9.73 22.97 0.71
N TYR A 289 -8.67 22.25 0.32
CA TYR A 289 -8.15 22.34 -1.05
C TYR A 289 -8.96 21.47 -2.01
N ARG A 290 -9.63 22.11 -2.96
CA ARG A 290 -9.84 21.51 -4.27
C ARG A 290 -8.57 21.75 -5.10
N PRO A 291 -7.90 20.71 -5.63
CA PRO A 291 -6.76 20.89 -6.51
C PRO A 291 -7.13 21.78 -7.70
N ASN A 292 -6.27 22.74 -8.03
CA ASN A 292 -6.40 23.55 -9.25
C ASN A 292 -5.85 22.82 -10.50
N ILE A 293 -5.66 21.50 -10.40
CA ILE A 293 -5.29 20.61 -11.48
C ILE A 293 -6.35 19.51 -11.60
N PHE A 294 -6.35 18.84 -12.75
CA PHE A 294 -7.35 17.83 -13.11
C PHE A 294 -6.67 16.52 -13.50
N CYS A 295 -7.42 15.43 -13.42
CA CYS A 295 -7.02 14.15 -14.00
C CYS A 295 -7.57 14.02 -15.42
N LEU A 296 -7.08 13.04 -16.20
CA LEU A 296 -7.66 12.75 -17.50
C LEU A 296 -9.01 12.05 -17.33
N LYS A 297 -9.84 12.09 -18.37
CA LYS A 297 -11.12 11.39 -18.41
C LYS A 297 -11.12 10.38 -19.54
N ASN A 298 -11.35 9.11 -19.22
CA ASN A 298 -11.59 8.11 -20.24
C ASN A 298 -13.03 8.24 -20.78
N VAL A 299 -13.14 8.75 -21.99
CA VAL A 299 -14.43 8.87 -22.72
C VAL A 299 -14.68 7.67 -23.63
N ASN A 300 -13.75 6.71 -23.72
CA ASN A 300 -13.89 5.50 -24.51
C ASN A 300 -14.62 4.40 -23.71
N PHE A 301 -15.80 4.02 -24.18
CA PHE A 301 -16.66 3.02 -23.52
C PHE A 301 -16.26 1.57 -23.78
N SER A 302 -15.37 1.30 -24.75
CA SER A 302 -15.00 -0.06 -25.15
C SER A 302 -14.13 -0.79 -24.12
N LEU A 303 -13.44 -0.05 -23.23
CA LEU A 303 -12.47 -0.60 -22.27
C LEU A 303 -11.48 -1.60 -22.93
N HIS A 304 -11.09 -1.36 -24.19
CA HIS A 304 -10.25 -2.26 -25.00
C HIS A 304 -8.91 -2.68 -24.33
N ALA A 305 -8.41 -1.87 -23.39
CA ALA A 305 -7.19 -2.15 -22.65
C ALA A 305 -7.39 -3.13 -21.48
N MET A 306 -8.62 -3.50 -21.13
CA MET A 306 -8.90 -4.50 -20.09
C MET A 306 -8.51 -5.91 -20.56
N PRO A 307 -8.07 -6.80 -19.65
CA PRO A 307 -7.68 -8.15 -20.01
C PRO A 307 -8.87 -9.02 -20.42
N ASN A 308 -8.70 -9.89 -21.42
CA ASN A 308 -9.70 -10.91 -21.73
C ASN A 308 -9.65 -12.08 -20.73
N LEU A 309 -10.58 -13.04 -20.83
CA LEU A 309 -10.68 -14.16 -19.89
C LEU A 309 -9.38 -14.99 -19.77
N GLU A 310 -8.70 -15.28 -20.88
CA GLU A 310 -7.44 -16.02 -20.86
C GLU A 310 -6.32 -15.25 -20.15
N GLN A 311 -6.25 -13.94 -20.41
CA GLN A 311 -5.31 -13.04 -19.76
C GLN A 311 -5.59 -12.93 -18.26
N ILE A 312 -6.85 -12.86 -17.82
CA ILE A 312 -7.22 -12.89 -16.40
C ILE A 312 -6.70 -14.17 -15.75
N HIS A 313 -6.95 -15.34 -16.34
CA HIS A 313 -6.43 -16.60 -15.82
C HIS A 313 -4.89 -16.62 -15.73
N ALA A 314 -4.20 -16.04 -16.72
CA ALA A 314 -2.75 -15.93 -16.71
C ALA A 314 -2.25 -15.00 -15.59
N LEU A 315 -2.91 -13.85 -15.38
CA LEU A 315 -2.59 -12.91 -14.30
C LEU A 315 -2.78 -13.55 -12.92
N ILE A 316 -3.91 -14.22 -12.69
CA ILE A 316 -4.18 -14.91 -11.41
C ILE A 316 -3.15 -16.02 -11.18
N LYS A 317 -2.80 -16.80 -12.21
CA LYS A 317 -1.77 -17.84 -12.12
C LYS A 317 -0.39 -17.27 -11.78
N HIS A 318 -0.10 -16.07 -12.26
CA HIS A 318 1.22 -15.46 -12.15
C HIS A 318 1.41 -14.67 -10.84
N TYR A 319 0.40 -13.88 -10.45
CA TYR A 319 0.47 -12.97 -9.31
C TYR A 319 -0.34 -13.40 -8.09
N GLY A 320 -1.20 -14.42 -8.22
CA GLY A 320 -2.05 -14.92 -7.15
C GLY A 320 -1.28 -15.10 -5.83
N PRO A 321 -1.56 -14.28 -4.80
CA PRO A 321 -0.85 -14.32 -3.54
C PRO A 321 -1.03 -15.65 -2.79
N THR A 322 -0.06 -15.95 -1.92
CA THR A 322 -0.20 -17.02 -0.93
C THR A 322 -0.73 -16.44 0.37
N VAL A 323 -1.85 -16.95 0.85
CA VAL A 323 -2.47 -16.54 2.12
C VAL A 323 -1.97 -17.47 3.23
N PHE A 324 -1.35 -16.91 4.27
CA PHE A 324 -1.04 -17.60 5.51
C PHE A 324 -2.11 -17.33 6.55
N PHE A 325 -2.67 -18.39 7.11
CA PHE A 325 -3.51 -18.31 8.31
C PHE A 325 -2.64 -18.45 9.55
N HIS A 326 -2.99 -17.76 10.62
CA HIS A 326 -2.25 -17.82 11.88
C HIS A 326 -2.11 -19.29 12.36
N PRO A 327 -0.97 -19.74 12.94
CA PRO A 327 -0.73 -21.14 13.33
C PRO A 327 -1.66 -21.66 14.44
N LYS A 328 -2.37 -20.75 15.11
CA LYS A 328 -3.40 -21.07 16.11
C LYS A 328 -4.82 -20.84 15.59
N GLU A 329 -4.97 -20.63 14.28
CA GLU A 329 -6.29 -20.53 13.66
C GLU A 329 -6.98 -21.89 13.70
N ILE A 330 -8.25 -21.89 14.07
CA ILE A 330 -9.10 -23.07 14.10
C ILE A 330 -10.32 -22.93 13.19
N TYR A 331 -10.69 -21.69 12.82
CA TYR A 331 -11.76 -21.38 11.89
C TYR A 331 -11.13 -21.11 10.53
N LEU A 332 -10.99 -22.15 9.71
CA LEU A 332 -10.31 -22.06 8.42
C LEU A 332 -11.31 -21.74 7.31
N PRO A 333 -10.85 -21.23 6.15
CA PRO A 333 -11.72 -21.01 5.01
C PRO A 333 -12.28 -22.32 4.44
N SER A 334 -13.32 -22.20 3.63
CA SER A 334 -13.87 -23.30 2.83
C SER A 334 -14.45 -22.75 1.53
N SER A 335 -14.82 -23.62 0.58
CA SER A 335 -15.69 -23.17 -0.52
C SER A 335 -17.13 -23.01 -0.02
N VAL A 336 -17.85 -22.04 -0.60
CA VAL A 336 -19.29 -21.86 -0.38
C VAL A 336 -20.07 -23.16 -0.66
N SER A 337 -19.67 -23.89 -1.71
CA SER A 337 -20.31 -25.18 -2.04
C SER A 337 -20.10 -26.24 -0.95
N TRP A 338 -18.92 -26.29 -0.33
CA TRP A 338 -18.67 -27.18 0.79
C TRP A 338 -19.53 -26.79 1.99
N PHE A 339 -19.62 -25.50 2.31
CA PHE A 339 -20.44 -24.99 3.40
C PHE A 339 -21.91 -25.40 3.27
N PHE A 340 -22.51 -25.20 2.08
CA PHE A 340 -23.89 -25.61 1.80
C PHE A 340 -24.09 -27.12 1.87
N LYS A 341 -23.20 -27.92 1.25
CA LYS A 341 -23.28 -29.39 1.27
C LYS A 341 -23.17 -29.99 2.67
N ASN A 342 -22.55 -29.27 3.62
CA ASN A 342 -22.37 -29.73 4.99
C ASN A 342 -23.48 -29.28 5.94
N GLY A 343 -24.58 -28.73 5.42
CA GLY A 343 -25.81 -28.51 6.19
C GLY A 343 -26.06 -27.06 6.61
N ALA A 344 -25.38 -26.09 6.00
CA ALA A 344 -25.81 -24.70 6.12
C ALA A 344 -27.27 -24.55 5.67
N THR A 345 -28.02 -23.77 6.43
CA THR A 345 -29.49 -23.75 6.38
C THR A 345 -29.99 -22.32 6.22
N LEU A 346 -30.98 -22.11 5.37
CA LEU A 346 -31.64 -20.83 5.15
C LEU A 346 -32.83 -20.69 6.10
N TYR A 347 -32.84 -19.64 6.90
CA TYR A 347 -33.96 -19.29 7.75
C TYR A 347 -34.75 -18.13 7.16
N LYS A 348 -36.03 -18.08 7.51
CA LYS A 348 -36.96 -17.03 7.13
C LYS A 348 -37.61 -16.45 8.37
N ARG A 349 -37.77 -15.12 8.40
CA ARG A 349 -38.38 -14.42 9.54
C ARG A 349 -39.78 -14.95 9.82
N GLY A 350 -40.00 -15.39 11.06
CA GLY A 350 -41.27 -15.95 11.53
C GLY A 350 -41.40 -17.48 11.37
N GLU A 351 -40.41 -18.13 10.76
CA GLU A 351 -40.36 -19.58 10.63
C GLU A 351 -39.25 -20.14 11.55
N SER A 352 -39.56 -21.21 12.28
CA SER A 352 -38.64 -21.82 13.27
C SER A 352 -37.82 -22.97 12.72
N VAL A 353 -38.06 -23.36 11.47
CA VAL A 353 -37.38 -24.47 10.79
C VAL A 353 -36.70 -23.89 9.57
N GLY A 354 -35.40 -24.07 9.47
CA GLY A 354 -34.66 -23.64 8.30
C GLY A 354 -34.71 -24.67 7.17
N GLU A 355 -34.50 -24.20 5.94
CA GLU A 355 -34.48 -25.00 4.72
C GLU A 355 -33.05 -25.28 4.27
N GLY A 356 -32.79 -26.50 3.78
CA GLY A 356 -31.47 -26.86 3.25
C GLY A 356 -31.11 -26.04 2.01
N ILE A 357 -29.85 -25.64 1.89
CA ILE A 357 -29.36 -24.85 0.76
C ILE A 357 -28.73 -25.76 -0.31
N ASP A 358 -29.08 -25.53 -1.58
CA ASP A 358 -28.47 -26.23 -2.70
C ASP A 358 -26.98 -25.94 -2.79
N ALA A 359 -26.18 -26.88 -3.33
CA ALA A 359 -24.72 -26.77 -3.38
C ALA A 359 -24.16 -25.51 -4.08
N ASN A 360 -24.94 -24.82 -4.92
CA ASN A 360 -24.58 -23.57 -5.59
C ASN A 360 -25.45 -22.38 -5.14
N GLY A 361 -26.34 -22.58 -4.16
CA GLY A 361 -27.30 -21.60 -3.66
C GLY A 361 -28.45 -21.31 -4.63
N SER A 362 -28.83 -22.24 -5.52
CA SER A 362 -29.89 -22.01 -6.52
C SER A 362 -31.25 -21.65 -5.93
N ASN A 363 -31.55 -22.16 -4.74
CA ASN A 363 -32.78 -21.94 -3.98
C ASN A 363 -32.73 -20.70 -3.06
N LEU A 364 -31.62 -19.95 -3.04
CA LEU A 364 -31.54 -18.71 -2.26
C LEU A 364 -32.35 -17.58 -2.93
N PRO A 365 -33.01 -16.71 -2.14
CA PRO A 365 -33.63 -15.49 -2.64
C PRO A 365 -32.62 -14.60 -3.39
N ARG A 366 -32.94 -14.24 -4.65
CA ARG A 366 -32.03 -13.49 -5.54
C ARG A 366 -32.36 -12.00 -5.58
N GLY A 367 -31.33 -11.16 -5.55
CA GLY A 367 -31.41 -9.70 -5.67
C GLY A 367 -32.16 -9.04 -4.52
N GLY A 368 -32.56 -7.77 -4.70
CA GLY A 368 -33.16 -6.95 -3.65
C GLY A 368 -32.11 -6.33 -2.72
N ALA A 369 -32.56 -5.81 -1.58
CA ALA A 369 -31.69 -5.28 -0.53
C ALA A 369 -31.75 -6.18 0.71
N ASN A 370 -30.84 -5.95 1.65
CA ASN A 370 -30.96 -6.56 2.96
C ASN A 370 -32.19 -6.00 3.71
N ASP A 371 -33.24 -6.81 3.83
CA ASP A 371 -34.49 -6.51 4.54
C ASP A 371 -34.64 -7.33 5.85
N GLY A 372 -33.62 -8.13 6.18
CA GLY A 372 -33.59 -9.09 7.29
C GLY A 372 -34.70 -10.15 7.24
N SER A 373 -35.28 -10.40 6.06
CA SER A 373 -36.35 -11.39 5.90
C SER A 373 -35.82 -12.82 5.86
N TYR A 374 -34.53 -13.00 5.53
CA TYR A 374 -33.83 -14.27 5.49
C TYR A 374 -32.43 -14.13 6.06
N TRP A 375 -31.88 -15.20 6.62
CA TRP A 375 -30.47 -15.32 6.96
C TRP A 375 -29.99 -16.76 6.76
N ILE A 376 -28.70 -16.95 6.51
CA ILE A 376 -28.07 -18.28 6.50
C ILE A 376 -27.52 -18.58 7.89
N ASP A 377 -27.65 -19.81 8.37
CA ASP A 377 -27.04 -20.26 9.61
C ASP A 377 -26.30 -21.59 9.42
N LEU A 378 -25.51 -21.96 10.42
CA LEU A 378 -24.87 -23.26 10.54
C LEU A 378 -25.90 -24.38 10.68
N PRO A 379 -25.52 -25.65 10.42
CA PRO A 379 -26.40 -26.77 10.71
C PRO A 379 -26.78 -26.83 12.20
N ASP A 380 -28.06 -27.13 12.46
CA ASP A 380 -28.62 -27.36 13.80
C ASP A 380 -28.27 -28.72 14.40
N ASP A 381 -27.44 -29.52 13.70
CA ASP A 381 -27.05 -30.86 14.11
C ASP A 381 -25.61 -30.93 14.66
N ASN A 382 -25.14 -32.14 14.94
CA ASN A 382 -23.80 -32.37 15.48
C ASN A 382 -22.65 -31.94 14.53
N LYS A 383 -22.95 -31.57 13.27
CA LYS A 383 -21.96 -31.03 12.33
C LYS A 383 -21.67 -29.55 12.56
N ASN A 384 -22.44 -28.84 13.38
CA ASN A 384 -22.24 -27.42 13.66
C ASN A 384 -20.77 -27.08 13.95
N SER A 385 -20.17 -27.79 14.91
CA SER A 385 -18.77 -27.59 15.29
C SER A 385 -17.82 -27.89 14.13
N TYR A 386 -18.04 -28.97 13.37
CA TYR A 386 -17.24 -29.33 12.21
C TYR A 386 -17.30 -28.26 11.11
N VAL A 387 -18.50 -27.73 10.81
CA VAL A 387 -18.69 -26.69 9.79
C VAL A 387 -18.02 -25.38 10.19
N LYS A 388 -18.06 -25.00 11.48
CA LYS A 388 -17.36 -23.81 11.99
C LYS A 388 -15.86 -23.83 11.71
N HIS A 389 -15.20 -24.99 11.84
CA HIS A 389 -13.76 -25.10 11.62
C HIS A 389 -13.37 -24.97 10.13
N GLY A 390 -14.35 -25.03 9.23
CA GLY A 390 -14.13 -24.99 7.79
C GLY A 390 -13.31 -26.15 7.25
N ASN A 391 -12.85 -26.00 6.01
CA ASN A 391 -12.11 -27.04 5.31
C ASN A 391 -11.18 -26.41 4.28
N LEU A 392 -9.93 -26.23 4.68
CA LEU A 392 -8.88 -25.58 3.89
C LEU A 392 -8.65 -26.28 2.54
N GLU A 393 -8.78 -27.60 2.46
CA GLU A 393 -8.64 -28.36 1.20
C GLU A 393 -9.73 -27.99 0.18
N SER A 394 -10.95 -27.72 0.64
CA SER A 394 -12.05 -27.27 -0.21
C SER A 394 -12.04 -25.78 -0.51
N ALA A 395 -11.18 -25.00 0.16
CA ALA A 395 -11.18 -23.55 0.06
C ALA A 395 -10.94 -23.10 -1.38
N GLN A 396 -11.71 -22.10 -1.78
CA GLN A 396 -11.73 -21.57 -3.14
C GLN A 396 -11.80 -20.04 -3.05
N LEU A 397 -10.97 -19.36 -3.83
CA LEU A 397 -11.05 -17.90 -3.94
C LEU A 397 -12.07 -17.51 -5.01
N TYR A 398 -12.83 -16.47 -4.74
CA TYR A 398 -13.82 -15.94 -5.66
C TYR A 398 -13.33 -14.60 -6.21
N ALA A 399 -12.96 -14.58 -7.49
CA ALA A 399 -12.35 -13.42 -8.12
C ALA A 399 -13.40 -12.52 -8.79
N HIS A 400 -13.41 -11.25 -8.43
CA HIS A 400 -14.12 -10.18 -9.13
C HIS A 400 -13.10 -9.29 -9.85
N VAL A 401 -13.25 -9.15 -11.17
CA VAL A 401 -12.34 -8.39 -12.03
C VAL A 401 -13.03 -7.11 -12.48
N LYS A 402 -12.55 -5.96 -11.98
CA LYS A 402 -13.14 -4.65 -12.24
C LYS A 402 -12.13 -3.68 -12.86
N ALA A 403 -12.64 -2.76 -13.68
CA ALA A 403 -11.83 -1.67 -14.19
C ALA A 403 -11.49 -0.70 -13.06
N ALA A 404 -10.26 -0.18 -13.05
CA ALA A 404 -9.80 0.81 -12.09
C ALA A 404 -9.14 1.98 -12.82
N LEU A 405 -9.21 3.17 -12.20
CA LEU A 405 -8.58 4.41 -12.72
C LEU A 405 -8.92 4.66 -14.20
N GLY A 406 -10.22 4.65 -14.53
CA GLY A 406 -10.70 4.87 -15.88
C GLY A 406 -10.31 3.75 -16.86
N GLY A 407 -10.09 2.52 -16.38
CA GLY A 407 -9.71 1.37 -17.21
C GLY A 407 -8.24 1.36 -17.64
N THR A 408 -7.39 2.18 -17.02
CA THR A 408 -5.93 2.10 -17.17
C THR A 408 -5.29 1.07 -16.24
N PHE A 409 -6.03 0.62 -15.23
CA PHE A 409 -5.68 -0.47 -14.34
C PHE A 409 -6.82 -1.49 -14.28
N THR A 410 -6.48 -2.72 -13.93
CA THR A 410 -7.41 -3.79 -13.60
C THR A 410 -7.25 -4.17 -12.14
N ASP A 411 -8.33 -4.09 -11.38
CA ASP A 411 -8.40 -4.61 -10.03
C ASP A 411 -8.95 -6.03 -10.05
N ILE A 412 -8.25 -6.96 -9.42
CA ILE A 412 -8.69 -8.35 -9.20
C ILE A 412 -8.89 -8.54 -7.71
N ALA A 413 -10.13 -8.37 -7.26
CA ALA A 413 -10.53 -8.60 -5.87
C ALA A 413 -10.74 -10.10 -5.64
N MET A 414 -9.99 -10.66 -4.68
CA MET A 414 -9.98 -12.08 -4.34
C MET A 414 -10.68 -12.29 -3.01
N TRP A 415 -11.91 -12.79 -3.05
CA TRP A 415 -12.71 -13.04 -1.87
C TRP A 415 -12.43 -14.42 -1.26
N VAL A 416 -12.25 -14.44 0.05
CA VAL A 416 -12.07 -15.61 0.91
C VAL A 416 -13.34 -15.78 1.74
N PHE A 417 -13.89 -16.99 1.75
CA PHE A 417 -15.04 -17.32 2.60
C PHE A 417 -14.60 -18.20 3.78
N CYS A 418 -14.86 -17.72 4.98
CA CYS A 418 -14.75 -18.48 6.21
C CYS A 418 -16.16 -18.80 6.73
N PRO A 419 -16.51 -20.07 7.01
CA PRO A 419 -17.82 -20.42 7.57
C PRO A 419 -18.15 -19.76 8.90
N PHE A 420 -17.14 -19.34 9.65
CA PHE A 420 -17.28 -18.76 10.97
C PHE A 420 -16.14 -17.78 11.27
N ASN A 421 -16.48 -16.63 11.84
CA ASN A 421 -15.54 -15.69 12.42
C ASN A 421 -15.43 -15.96 13.93
N GLY A 422 -14.21 -16.02 14.45
CA GLY A 422 -13.97 -16.34 15.87
C GLY A 422 -14.16 -15.14 16.82
N PRO A 423 -14.11 -15.38 18.13
CA PRO A 423 -14.23 -14.31 19.11
C PRO A 423 -13.05 -13.32 19.04
N ALA A 424 -13.36 -12.04 19.24
CA ALA A 424 -12.39 -10.96 19.25
C ALA A 424 -11.51 -11.01 20.51
N THR A 425 -10.29 -10.47 20.40
CA THR A 425 -9.39 -10.26 21.55
C THR A 425 -9.15 -8.76 21.72
N ILE A 426 -9.39 -8.22 22.91
CA ILE A 426 -9.03 -6.84 23.24
C ILE A 426 -7.66 -6.82 23.91
N LYS A 427 -6.83 -5.87 23.50
CA LYS A 427 -5.58 -5.52 24.17
C LYS A 427 -5.79 -4.24 24.98
N ILE A 428 -5.26 -4.21 26.21
CA ILE A 428 -5.26 -3.06 27.11
C ILE A 428 -3.86 -2.94 27.71
N GLY A 429 -3.01 -2.12 27.09
CA GLY A 429 -1.59 -2.03 27.44
C GLY A 429 -0.91 -3.40 27.29
N PRO A 430 -0.35 -3.99 28.36
CA PRO A 430 0.28 -5.32 28.31
C PRO A 430 -0.71 -6.48 28.41
N VAL A 431 -1.98 -6.23 28.78
CA VAL A 431 -2.98 -7.29 29.04
C VAL A 431 -3.76 -7.59 27.77
N ASN A 432 -4.03 -8.88 27.53
CA ASN A 432 -4.90 -9.34 26.44
C ASN A 432 -6.08 -10.11 27.03
N ILE A 433 -7.30 -9.76 26.61
CA ILE A 433 -8.55 -10.32 27.10
C ILE A 433 -9.30 -10.89 25.90
N SER A 434 -9.47 -12.21 25.88
CA SER A 434 -10.34 -12.87 24.91
C SER A 434 -11.79 -12.55 25.26
N LEU A 435 -12.58 -12.12 24.29
CA LEU A 435 -13.99 -11.83 24.51
C LEU A 435 -14.81 -13.05 24.08
N ASP A 436 -15.05 -13.96 25.02
CA ASP A 436 -15.64 -15.30 24.82
C ASP A 436 -16.59 -15.44 23.62
N LYS A 437 -17.59 -14.56 23.48
CA LYS A 437 -18.59 -14.57 22.40
C LYS A 437 -18.64 -13.31 21.54
N ILE A 438 -17.92 -12.25 21.91
CA ILE A 438 -18.04 -10.96 21.22
C ILE A 438 -17.21 -10.99 19.94
N GLY A 439 -17.81 -10.55 18.84
CA GLY A 439 -17.18 -10.47 17.53
C GLY A 439 -17.18 -11.79 16.74
N GLN A 440 -17.64 -12.89 17.33
CA GLN A 440 -17.84 -14.12 16.56
C GLN A 440 -19.14 -14.01 15.76
N HIS A 441 -19.18 -14.57 14.55
CA HIS A 441 -20.40 -14.63 13.75
C HIS A 441 -20.32 -15.76 12.72
N VAL A 442 -21.48 -16.24 12.29
CA VAL A 442 -21.58 -17.18 11.16
C VAL A 442 -21.33 -16.42 9.87
N GLY A 443 -20.61 -17.09 8.96
CA GLY A 443 -20.20 -16.55 7.67
C GLY A 443 -19.22 -15.40 7.81
N ASP A 444 -18.18 -15.39 6.99
CA ASP A 444 -17.20 -14.32 7.01
C ASP A 444 -16.57 -14.17 5.63
N TRP A 445 -16.55 -12.93 5.15
CA TRP A 445 -16.14 -12.58 3.79
C TRP A 445 -15.03 -11.54 3.88
N GLU A 446 -13.82 -11.99 3.61
CA GLU A 446 -12.62 -11.16 3.57
C GLU A 446 -12.07 -11.11 2.14
N HIS A 447 -11.30 -10.08 1.82
CA HIS A 447 -10.67 -9.99 0.50
C HIS A 447 -9.34 -9.24 0.51
N PHE A 448 -8.62 -9.42 -0.58
CA PHE A 448 -7.50 -8.57 -0.96
C PHE A 448 -7.60 -8.29 -2.46
N THR A 449 -7.10 -7.15 -2.92
CA THR A 449 -7.26 -6.71 -4.31
C THR A 449 -5.91 -6.47 -4.96
N LEU A 450 -5.64 -7.15 -6.07
CA LEU A 450 -4.45 -6.92 -6.88
C LEU A 450 -4.75 -5.81 -7.89
N ARG A 451 -3.89 -4.80 -7.99
CA ARG A 451 -3.99 -3.75 -9.01
C ARG A 451 -2.92 -3.93 -10.07
N ILE A 452 -3.35 -4.21 -11.30
CA ILE A 452 -2.50 -4.52 -12.45
C ILE A 452 -2.53 -3.36 -13.45
N SER A 453 -1.37 -2.90 -13.95
CA SER A 453 -1.32 -1.89 -15.01
C SER A 453 -1.79 -2.49 -16.33
N ASN A 454 -2.77 -1.86 -17.00
CA ASN A 454 -3.22 -2.30 -18.32
C ASN A 454 -2.23 -1.90 -19.42
N PHE A 455 -1.23 -1.06 -19.13
CA PHE A 455 -0.16 -0.73 -20.07
C PHE A 455 0.86 -1.86 -20.20
N THR A 456 1.24 -2.50 -19.09
CA THR A 456 2.36 -3.46 -19.05
C THR A 456 1.95 -4.87 -18.62
N GLY A 457 0.79 -5.01 -17.97
CA GLY A 457 0.35 -6.24 -17.32
C GLY A 457 1.08 -6.52 -16.01
N GLU A 458 1.84 -5.55 -15.48
CA GLU A 458 2.59 -5.69 -14.23
C GLU A 458 1.71 -5.40 -13.01
N LEU A 459 1.94 -6.14 -11.93
CA LEU A 459 1.38 -5.83 -10.62
C LEU A 459 2.00 -4.52 -10.10
N TRP A 460 1.15 -3.63 -9.58
CA TRP A 460 1.56 -2.33 -9.05
C TRP A 460 1.41 -2.26 -7.53
N THR A 461 0.22 -2.62 -7.05
CA THR A 461 -0.11 -2.57 -5.63
C THR A 461 -1.04 -3.72 -5.26
N ILE A 462 -1.04 -4.08 -3.98
CA ILE A 462 -2.05 -4.98 -3.39
C ILE A 462 -2.76 -4.23 -2.27
N TYR A 463 -4.08 -4.26 -2.31
CA TYR A 463 -4.92 -3.83 -1.20
C TYR A 463 -5.12 -4.97 -0.20
N TYR A 464 -4.84 -4.69 1.05
CA TYR A 464 -5.05 -5.58 2.17
C TYR A 464 -6.26 -5.09 2.97
N SER A 465 -7.39 -5.79 2.87
CA SER A 465 -8.61 -5.44 3.60
C SER A 465 -8.41 -5.69 5.09
N GLN A 466 -8.53 -4.64 5.89
CA GLN A 466 -8.51 -4.73 7.35
C GLN A 466 -9.88 -4.32 7.89
N HIS A 467 -10.11 -4.53 9.18
CA HIS A 467 -11.36 -4.08 9.79
C HIS A 467 -11.47 -2.55 9.75
N SER A 468 -12.63 -2.04 9.32
CA SER A 468 -12.93 -0.60 9.17
C SER A 468 -12.20 0.14 8.03
N GLY A 469 -11.49 -0.56 7.15
CA GLY A 469 -10.72 0.03 6.05
C GLY A 469 -9.45 -0.78 5.80
N GLY A 470 -8.65 -0.47 4.81
CA GLY A 470 -7.47 -1.26 4.49
C GLY A 470 -6.35 -0.40 3.96
N GLU A 471 -5.32 -1.06 3.44
CA GLU A 471 -4.10 -0.39 2.99
C GLU A 471 -3.69 -0.90 1.62
N TRP A 472 -3.39 0.04 0.72
CA TRP A 472 -2.69 -0.25 -0.53
C TRP A 472 -1.19 -0.28 -0.26
N VAL A 473 -0.54 -1.38 -0.62
CA VAL A 473 0.91 -1.55 -0.47
C VAL A 473 1.53 -1.70 -1.86
N ASP A 474 2.53 -0.85 -2.13
CA ASP A 474 3.26 -0.85 -3.40
C ASP A 474 4.16 -2.08 -3.54
N THR A 475 4.35 -2.55 -4.78
CA THR A 475 5.16 -3.74 -5.07
C THR A 475 6.55 -3.79 -4.42
N PRO A 476 7.32 -2.68 -4.31
CA PRO A 476 8.64 -2.72 -3.65
C PRO A 476 8.58 -3.07 -2.16
N SER A 477 7.42 -2.88 -1.52
CA SER A 477 7.19 -3.13 -0.10
C SER A 477 6.51 -4.47 0.16
N LEU A 478 6.13 -5.22 -0.88
CA LEU A 478 5.50 -6.53 -0.74
C LEU A 478 6.52 -7.62 -0.39
N GLU A 479 6.08 -8.58 0.41
CA GLU A 479 6.82 -9.83 0.65
C GLU A 479 6.47 -10.88 -0.42
N PHE A 480 7.47 -11.64 -0.87
CA PHE A 480 7.31 -12.72 -1.84
C PHE A 480 7.96 -14.01 -1.31
N ILE A 481 7.29 -15.16 -1.44
CA ILE A 481 7.85 -16.47 -1.04
C ILE A 481 8.61 -17.10 -2.23
N GLN A 482 7.98 -17.13 -3.40
CA GLN A 482 8.51 -17.77 -4.59
C GLN A 482 7.98 -17.08 -5.86
N GLY A 483 8.90 -16.68 -6.75
CA GLY A 483 8.55 -16.02 -7.99
C GLY A 483 7.82 -14.70 -7.74
N ASN A 484 6.74 -14.45 -8.47
CA ASN A 484 5.98 -13.20 -8.45
C ASN A 484 4.70 -13.27 -7.60
N LYS A 485 4.62 -14.24 -6.68
CA LYS A 485 3.48 -14.41 -5.78
C LYS A 485 3.74 -13.72 -4.44
N ALA A 486 3.01 -12.64 -4.21
CA ALA A 486 3.07 -11.90 -2.96
C ALA A 486 2.47 -12.72 -1.80
N VAL A 487 2.64 -12.21 -0.58
CA VAL A 487 2.12 -12.82 0.64
C VAL A 487 0.96 -12.02 1.20
N VAL A 488 -0.03 -12.74 1.74
CA VAL A 488 -1.10 -12.19 2.57
C VAL A 488 -1.09 -12.92 3.90
N TYR A 489 -1.07 -12.19 5.01
CA TYR A 489 -1.21 -12.76 6.35
C TYR A 489 -2.62 -12.48 6.87
N SER A 490 -3.41 -13.54 7.05
CA SER A 490 -4.73 -13.49 7.67
C SER A 490 -4.59 -13.46 9.19
N SER A 491 -5.23 -12.50 9.84
CA SER A 491 -5.25 -12.44 11.31
C SER A 491 -6.02 -13.61 11.91
N LYS A 492 -5.65 -13.98 13.14
CA LYS A 492 -6.33 -15.00 13.91
C LYS A 492 -7.76 -14.56 14.26
N SER A 493 -8.73 -15.47 14.13
CA SER A 493 -10.16 -15.34 14.41
C SER A 493 -10.91 -14.38 13.50
N GLY A 494 -10.36 -13.20 13.23
CA GLY A 494 -10.99 -12.10 12.48
C GLY A 494 -10.68 -12.06 10.98
N HIS A 495 -9.73 -12.87 10.52
CA HIS A 495 -9.33 -13.04 9.12
C HIS A 495 -8.91 -11.79 8.31
N ALA A 496 -8.84 -10.61 8.93
CA ALA A 496 -8.31 -9.40 8.30
C ALA A 496 -6.93 -9.63 7.68
N SER A 497 -6.70 -9.03 6.52
CA SER A 497 -5.52 -9.25 5.68
C SER A 497 -4.43 -8.21 5.97
N PHE A 498 -3.18 -8.68 6.08
CA PHE A 498 -2.01 -7.84 6.33
C PHE A 498 -0.83 -8.19 5.40
N PRO A 499 0.00 -7.20 5.01
CA PRO A 499 1.17 -7.41 4.15
C PRO A 499 2.36 -8.08 4.86
N HIS A 500 2.44 -7.93 6.18
CA HIS A 500 3.56 -8.39 7.01
C HIS A 500 3.06 -9.17 8.23
N PRO A 501 3.88 -10.04 8.83
CA PRO A 501 3.56 -10.64 10.11
C PRO A 501 3.65 -9.58 11.22
N GLY A 502 2.71 -9.57 12.14
CA GLY A 502 2.65 -8.56 13.19
C GLY A 502 1.50 -8.70 14.17
N ASN A 503 1.55 -7.82 15.18
CA ASN A 503 0.46 -7.59 16.12
C ASN A 503 -0.18 -6.24 15.79
N TYR A 504 -1.29 -6.27 15.07
CA TYR A 504 -2.02 -5.09 14.63
C TYR A 504 -3.11 -4.75 15.64
N LEU A 505 -3.33 -3.46 15.88
CA LEU A 505 -4.28 -2.97 16.86
C LEU A 505 -5.28 -2.02 16.19
N GLN A 506 -6.55 -2.39 16.23
CA GLN A 506 -7.66 -1.54 15.82
C GLN A 506 -8.17 -0.78 17.04
N GLY A 507 -7.71 0.46 17.20
CA GLY A 507 -8.00 1.30 18.36
C GLY A 507 -6.91 2.34 18.59
N SER A 508 -6.75 2.79 19.84
CA SER A 508 -5.70 3.75 20.19
C SER A 508 -4.35 3.06 20.32
N GLN A 509 -3.51 3.18 19.29
CA GLN A 509 -2.12 2.73 19.35
C GLN A 509 -1.35 3.42 20.49
N THR A 510 -1.55 4.73 20.69
CA THR A 510 -0.89 5.51 21.75
C THR A 510 -1.20 4.98 23.16
N LEU A 511 -2.45 4.59 23.41
CA LEU A 511 -2.85 4.03 24.70
C LEU A 511 -2.60 2.52 24.78
N GLY A 512 -2.31 1.87 23.65
CA GLY A 512 -2.20 0.42 23.55
C GLY A 512 -3.55 -0.29 23.82
N ILE A 513 -4.66 0.35 23.46
CA ILE A 513 -6.02 -0.18 23.72
C ILE A 513 -6.79 -0.34 22.40
N GLY A 514 -7.30 -1.54 22.14
CA GLY A 514 -8.08 -1.83 20.93
C GLY A 514 -8.28 -3.32 20.66
N VAL A 515 -8.95 -3.65 19.56
CA VAL A 515 -9.09 -5.03 19.07
C VAL A 515 -7.77 -5.47 18.45
N ARG A 516 -7.28 -6.62 18.90
CA ARG A 516 -5.98 -7.18 18.57
C ARG A 516 -6.10 -8.17 17.42
N ASN A 517 -5.31 -7.92 16.37
CA ASN A 517 -5.17 -8.77 15.19
C ASN A 517 -3.75 -9.36 15.15
N ASP A 518 -3.64 -10.67 15.37
CA ASP A 518 -2.37 -11.39 15.31
C ASP A 518 -2.23 -12.07 13.94
N ALA A 519 -1.26 -11.63 13.14
CA ALA A 519 -0.97 -12.18 11.82
C ALA A 519 0.47 -12.72 11.80
N THR A 520 0.66 -13.98 11.41
CA THR A 520 2.00 -14.58 11.38
C THR A 520 2.05 -15.77 10.44
N GLN A 521 3.25 -16.07 9.94
CA GLN A 521 3.48 -17.16 9.01
C GLN A 521 3.17 -18.53 9.65
N SER A 522 2.62 -19.46 8.88
CA SER A 522 2.36 -20.82 9.33
C SER A 522 2.42 -21.84 8.19
N LYS A 523 2.08 -23.09 8.49
CA LYS A 523 1.89 -24.16 7.48
C LYS A 523 0.46 -24.20 6.91
N LEU A 524 -0.46 -23.42 7.48
CA LEU A 524 -1.84 -23.29 7.03
C LEU A 524 -1.86 -22.26 5.90
N VAL A 525 -1.79 -22.76 4.67
CA VAL A 525 -1.61 -21.94 3.46
C VAL A 525 -2.73 -22.16 2.47
N LEU A 526 -3.11 -21.09 1.79
CA LEU A 526 -4.00 -21.13 0.64
C LEU A 526 -3.33 -20.39 -0.52
N ASP A 527 -3.05 -21.10 -1.63
CA ASP A 527 -2.52 -20.50 -2.85
C ASP A 527 -3.68 -20.04 -3.74
N SER A 528 -3.86 -18.72 -3.85
CA SER A 528 -4.98 -18.13 -4.60
C SER A 528 -4.92 -18.37 -6.11
N SER A 529 -3.79 -18.83 -6.62
CA SER A 529 -3.60 -19.15 -8.03
C SER A 529 -4.03 -20.58 -8.42
N VAL A 530 -4.34 -21.43 -7.44
CA VAL A 530 -4.60 -22.87 -7.66
C VAL A 530 -6.09 -23.17 -7.76
N ASN A 531 -6.86 -22.83 -6.74
CA ASN A 531 -8.30 -23.08 -6.69
C ASN A 531 -9.08 -21.77 -6.56
N TYR A 532 -9.56 -21.27 -7.70
CA TYR A 532 -10.33 -20.05 -7.77
C TYR A 532 -11.48 -20.17 -8.78
N GLN A 533 -12.48 -19.31 -8.62
CA GLN A 533 -13.57 -19.12 -9.56
C GLN A 533 -13.68 -17.63 -9.88
N ILE A 534 -13.66 -17.27 -11.17
CA ILE A 534 -13.99 -15.90 -11.60
C ILE A 534 -15.52 -15.80 -11.51
N ILE A 535 -16.01 -14.95 -10.62
CA ILE A 535 -17.43 -14.83 -10.30
C ILE A 535 -18.08 -13.59 -10.93
N ALA A 536 -17.29 -12.58 -11.30
CA ALA A 536 -17.77 -11.38 -11.98
C ALA A 536 -16.65 -10.72 -12.78
N ALA A 537 -17.00 -10.25 -13.98
CA ALA A 537 -16.17 -9.42 -14.86
C ALA A 537 -17.10 -8.70 -15.84
N GLU A 538 -17.75 -7.64 -15.39
CA GLU A 538 -18.90 -6.99 -16.04
C GLU A 538 -18.60 -6.52 -17.48
N TYR A 539 -17.37 -6.07 -17.73
CA TYR A 539 -16.92 -5.62 -19.05
C TYR A 539 -16.81 -6.76 -20.09
N LEU A 540 -16.78 -8.02 -19.66
CA LEU A 540 -16.80 -9.20 -20.54
C LEU A 540 -18.23 -9.66 -20.87
N GLY A 541 -19.26 -8.96 -20.38
CA GLY A 541 -20.65 -9.32 -20.62
C GLY A 541 -20.99 -10.70 -20.05
N SER A 542 -21.61 -11.56 -20.87
CA SER A 542 -22.10 -12.88 -20.44
C SER A 542 -21.05 -14.00 -20.46
N ILE A 543 -19.78 -13.69 -20.76
CA ILE A 543 -18.69 -14.69 -20.77
C ILE A 543 -18.47 -15.27 -19.36
N VAL A 544 -18.58 -14.44 -18.33
CA VAL A 544 -18.49 -14.88 -16.93
C VAL A 544 -19.89 -15.09 -16.37
N THR A 545 -20.16 -16.30 -15.87
CA THR A 545 -21.44 -16.64 -15.26
C THR A 545 -21.34 -16.51 -13.74
N GLU A 546 -22.15 -15.61 -13.19
CA GLU A 546 -22.23 -15.41 -11.75
C GLU A 546 -22.88 -16.64 -11.06
N PRO A 547 -22.32 -17.12 -9.94
CA PRO A 547 -22.94 -18.20 -9.20
C PRO A 547 -24.23 -17.72 -8.50
N PRO A 548 -25.27 -18.57 -8.34
CA PRO A 548 -26.56 -18.14 -7.78
C PRO A 548 -26.46 -17.52 -6.37
N TRP A 549 -25.59 -18.05 -5.51
CA TRP A 549 -25.39 -17.51 -4.17
C TRP A 549 -24.86 -16.07 -4.14
N LEU A 550 -24.18 -15.61 -5.20
CA LEU A 550 -23.69 -14.23 -5.28
C LEU A 550 -24.84 -13.22 -5.33
N GLN A 551 -26.04 -13.67 -5.73
CA GLN A 551 -27.24 -12.85 -5.76
C GLN A 551 -27.97 -12.78 -4.40
N TYR A 552 -27.45 -13.42 -3.37
CA TYR A 552 -28.05 -13.39 -2.04
C TYR A 552 -27.61 -12.15 -1.26
N MET A 553 -28.49 -11.16 -1.16
CA MET A 553 -28.24 -9.84 -0.56
C MET A 553 -28.69 -9.71 0.91
N ARG A 554 -28.70 -10.82 1.67
CA ARG A 554 -29.06 -10.82 3.09
C ARG A 554 -27.91 -11.40 3.94
N GLU A 555 -28.12 -11.50 5.23
CA GLU A 555 -27.10 -11.89 6.20
C GLU A 555 -26.66 -13.36 6.06
N TRP A 556 -25.35 -13.58 6.11
CA TRP A 556 -24.72 -14.90 6.17
C TRP A 556 -24.55 -15.40 7.60
N GLY A 557 -25.47 -15.04 8.49
CA GLY A 557 -25.47 -15.44 9.90
C GLY A 557 -26.66 -14.86 10.64
N PRO A 558 -27.06 -15.44 11.78
CA PRO A 558 -28.14 -14.90 12.60
C PRO A 558 -27.73 -13.58 13.27
N THR A 559 -28.71 -12.75 13.59
CA THR A 559 -28.52 -11.59 14.48
C THR A 559 -28.76 -12.02 15.94
N ILE A 560 -27.71 -12.03 16.75
CA ILE A 560 -27.74 -12.34 18.18
C ILE A 560 -27.32 -11.09 18.97
N ILE A 561 -28.25 -10.49 19.70
CA ILE A 561 -27.94 -9.34 20.56
C ILE A 561 -27.46 -9.85 21.92
N TYR A 562 -26.23 -9.52 22.27
CA TYR A 562 -25.70 -9.80 23.60
C TYR A 562 -26.12 -8.74 24.61
N ASN A 563 -26.21 -9.12 25.89
CA ASN A 563 -26.13 -8.13 26.96
C ASN A 563 -24.65 -7.71 27.11
N SER A 564 -24.14 -6.98 26.13
CA SER A 564 -22.75 -6.51 26.04
C SER A 564 -22.26 -5.79 27.29
N ARG A 565 -23.19 -5.14 28.03
CA ARG A 565 -22.93 -4.50 29.31
C ARG A 565 -22.38 -5.46 30.36
N SER A 566 -22.84 -6.72 30.35
CA SER A 566 -22.37 -7.74 31.29
C SER A 566 -20.92 -8.18 31.04
N GLU A 567 -20.51 -8.28 29.76
CA GLU A 567 -19.13 -8.58 29.38
C GLU A 567 -18.21 -7.37 29.60
N LEU A 568 -18.68 -6.16 29.28
CA LEU A 568 -18.02 -4.91 29.64
C LEU A 568 -17.77 -4.80 31.15
N GLU A 569 -18.79 -5.06 31.98
CA GLU A 569 -18.68 -5.00 33.44
C GLU A 569 -17.66 -6.00 34.00
N LYS A 570 -17.57 -7.21 33.43
CA LYS A 570 -16.51 -8.16 33.76
C LYS A 570 -15.13 -7.55 33.46
N ILE A 571 -14.94 -6.98 32.28
CA ILE A 571 -13.66 -6.39 31.85
C ILE A 571 -13.27 -5.20 32.73
N LEU A 572 -14.23 -4.30 33.02
CA LEU A 572 -14.04 -3.17 33.91
C LEU A 572 -13.70 -3.60 35.34
N GLY A 573 -14.24 -4.74 35.79
CA GLY A 573 -13.91 -5.36 37.07
C GLY A 573 -12.42 -5.62 37.26
N TYR A 574 -11.70 -5.97 36.18
CA TYR A 574 -10.26 -6.26 36.19
C TYR A 574 -9.36 -5.04 36.02
N LEU A 575 -9.93 -3.86 35.72
CA LEU A 575 -9.16 -2.67 35.38
C LEU A 575 -9.01 -1.69 36.56
N PRO A 576 -7.82 -1.09 36.72
CA PRO A 576 -7.61 0.07 37.59
C PRO A 576 -8.60 1.21 37.26
N LEU A 577 -9.07 1.93 38.28
CA LEU A 577 -10.11 2.97 38.15
C LEU A 577 -9.76 4.05 37.10
N ASN A 578 -8.47 4.39 36.95
CA ASN A 578 -8.00 5.36 35.96
C ASN A 578 -8.08 4.87 34.50
N LEU A 579 -8.17 3.56 34.27
CA LEU A 579 -8.30 2.96 32.92
C LEU A 579 -9.75 2.63 32.56
N ARG A 580 -10.65 2.49 33.56
CA ARG A 580 -12.06 2.15 33.32
C ARG A 580 -12.76 3.13 32.37
N PHE A 581 -12.64 4.43 32.63
CA PHE A 581 -13.22 5.46 31.76
C PHE A 581 -12.64 5.46 30.34
N SER A 582 -11.36 5.11 30.19
CA SER A 582 -10.71 5.02 28.87
C SER A 582 -11.20 3.79 28.10
N VAL A 583 -11.44 2.68 28.79
CA VAL A 583 -11.93 1.43 28.19
C VAL A 583 -13.43 1.52 27.90
N GLU A 584 -14.25 2.10 28.78
CA GLU A 584 -15.66 2.41 28.52
C GLU A 584 -15.83 3.25 27.25
N ASN A 585 -15.09 4.37 27.16
CA ASN A 585 -15.11 5.22 25.96
C ASN A 585 -14.63 4.51 24.69
N ILE A 586 -13.77 3.49 24.80
CA ILE A 586 -13.31 2.72 23.64
C ILE A 586 -14.35 1.70 23.25
N PHE A 587 -14.94 1.01 24.23
CA PHE A 587 -16.09 0.16 23.97
C PHE A 587 -17.16 0.96 23.25
N ASP A 588 -17.59 2.11 23.77
CA ASP A 588 -18.60 2.96 23.12
C ASP A 588 -18.21 3.41 21.70
N LYS A 589 -16.93 3.30 21.32
CA LYS A 589 -16.38 3.56 19.98
C LYS A 589 -16.09 2.30 19.16
N LEU A 590 -16.22 1.11 19.73
CA LEU A 590 -16.12 -0.14 19.00
C LEU A 590 -17.28 -0.22 18.01
N PRO A 591 -17.04 -0.75 16.79
CA PRO A 591 -18.10 -0.98 15.81
C PRO A 591 -19.31 -1.69 16.44
N MET A 592 -20.53 -1.32 16.04
CA MET A 592 -21.78 -1.94 16.52
C MET A 592 -21.78 -3.47 16.31
N GLU A 593 -21.05 -3.92 15.31
CA GLU A 593 -20.78 -5.30 14.92
C GLU A 593 -20.08 -6.12 16.02
N LEU A 594 -19.41 -5.47 16.98
CA LEU A 594 -18.83 -6.13 18.14
C LEU A 594 -19.83 -6.27 19.31
N TYR A 595 -21.00 -5.63 19.25
CA TYR A 595 -21.97 -5.66 20.34
C TYR A 595 -23.01 -6.79 20.25
N GLY A 596 -22.98 -7.56 19.16
CA GLY A 596 -23.80 -8.74 18.90
C GLY A 596 -23.06 -9.71 17.97
N GLU A 597 -23.69 -10.83 17.63
CA GLU A 597 -23.36 -11.54 16.39
C GLU A 597 -24.30 -11.00 15.32
N GLU A 598 -23.77 -10.58 14.18
CA GLU A 598 -24.56 -10.31 12.98
C GLU A 598 -23.72 -10.81 11.83
N GLY A 599 -24.21 -11.85 11.14
CA GLY A 599 -23.50 -12.37 9.99
C GLY A 599 -23.38 -11.30 8.90
N PRO A 600 -22.24 -11.21 8.20
CA PRO A 600 -22.06 -10.22 7.17
C PRO A 600 -23.00 -10.48 6.01
N THR A 601 -23.34 -9.44 5.27
CA THR A 601 -23.87 -9.62 3.91
C THR A 601 -22.78 -10.11 2.95
N GLY A 602 -23.20 -10.73 1.84
CA GLY A 602 -22.29 -11.25 0.82
C GLY A 602 -21.50 -10.15 0.08
N PRO A 603 -20.54 -10.54 -0.78
CA PRO A 603 -19.63 -9.61 -1.45
C PRO A 603 -20.30 -8.45 -2.20
N LYS A 604 -21.45 -8.68 -2.85
CA LYS A 604 -22.16 -7.65 -3.64
C LYS A 604 -22.75 -6.50 -2.83
N GLU A 605 -23.01 -6.71 -1.54
CA GLU A 605 -23.50 -5.65 -0.65
C GLU A 605 -22.36 -4.79 -0.09
N LYS A 606 -21.10 -5.18 -0.33
CA LYS A 606 -19.95 -4.39 0.09
C LYS A 606 -19.78 -3.21 -0.87
N ASN A 607 -19.59 -2.02 -0.32
CA ASN A 607 -19.49 -0.78 -1.12
C ASN A 607 -18.31 -0.77 -2.11
N ASN A 608 -17.28 -1.57 -1.86
CA ASN A 608 -16.12 -1.76 -2.75
C ASN A 608 -16.36 -2.81 -3.84
N TRP A 609 -17.53 -3.44 -3.91
CA TRP A 609 -17.91 -4.27 -5.05
C TRP A 609 -17.92 -3.42 -6.32
N GLU A 610 -18.75 -2.38 -6.35
CA GLU A 610 -18.74 -1.39 -7.45
C GLU A 610 -17.75 -0.25 -7.21
N GLY A 611 -17.51 0.12 -5.95
CA GLY A 611 -16.62 1.20 -5.56
C GLY A 611 -15.13 0.84 -5.60
N ASP A 612 -14.30 1.83 -5.30
CA ASP A 612 -12.87 1.64 -5.04
C ASP A 612 -12.66 1.03 -3.65
N GLU A 613 -11.48 0.45 -3.42
CA GLU A 613 -11.11 -0.05 -2.10
C GLU A 613 -11.01 1.08 -1.07
N ARG A 614 -11.31 0.79 0.20
CA ARG A 614 -11.32 1.80 1.27
C ARG A 614 -9.89 2.11 1.72
N GLY A 615 -9.32 3.23 1.24
CA GLY A 615 -7.97 3.70 1.58
C GLY A 615 -7.74 5.20 1.39
#